data_AF-A0A832PMX9-F1
#
_entry.id   AF-A0A832PMX9-F1
#
_cell.length_a   1.000
_cell.length_b   1.000
_cell.length_c   1.000
_cell.angle_alpha   90.00
_cell.angle_beta   90.00
_cell.angle_gamma   90.00
#
_symmetry.space_group_name_H-M   'P 1'
#
loop_
_entity.id
_entity.type
_entity.pdbx_description
1 polymer ?
#
loop_
_entity_poly.entity_id
_entity_poly.type
_entity_poly.pdbx_seq_one_letter_code
_entity_poly.pdbx_strand_id
1 'polypeptide(L)' 'MPDPADLARQLADLLGPRGWISGEDAAPWQRDWLDRHGAPPLGVARPGSTAEVAAVVRACRA' A
#
# COMPACT_ATOMS: atom_id res chain seq x y z
N MET A 1 -0.19 -10.00 13.82
CA MET A 1 0.10 -9.50 12.46
C MET A 1 -1.05 -9.95 11.58
N PRO A 2 -1.78 -9.02 10.96
CA PRO A 2 -2.84 -9.37 10.01
C PRO A 2 -2.21 -10.21 8.89
N ASP A 3 -2.99 -11.11 8.32
CA ASP A 3 -2.61 -11.73 7.06
C ASP A 3 -2.35 -10.60 6.02
N PRO A 4 -1.20 -10.58 5.33
CA PRO A 4 -0.94 -9.61 4.26
C PRO A 4 -2.08 -9.51 3.24
N ALA A 5 -2.75 -10.62 2.94
CA ALA A 5 -3.89 -10.63 2.02
C ALA A 5 -5.10 -9.86 2.57
N ASP A 6 -5.37 -9.99 3.87
CA ASP A 6 -6.45 -9.26 4.53
C ASP A 6 -6.15 -7.76 4.61
N LEU A 7 -4.90 -7.39 4.89
CA LEU A 7 -4.48 -5.99 4.90
C LEU A 7 -4.59 -5.36 3.50
N ALA A 8 -4.16 -6.06 2.45
CA ALA A 8 -4.27 -5.55 1.08
C ALA A 8 -5.74 -5.30 0.69
N ARG A 9 -6.64 -6.22 1.05
CA ARG A 9 -8.09 -6.06 0.80
C ARG A 9 -8.67 -4.88 1.57
N GLN A 10 -8.30 -4.73 2.85
CA GLN A 10 -8.73 -3.60 3.67
C GLN A 10 -8.27 -2.25 3.09
N LEU A 11 -7.03 -2.18 2.59
CA LEU A 11 -6.48 -0.97 1.98
C LEU A 11 -7.15 -0.67 0.63
N ALA A 12 -7.46 -1.69 -0.17
CA ALA A 12 -8.21 -1.54 -1.41
C ALA A 12 -9.61 -0.98 -1.16
N ASP A 13 -10.33 -1.51 -0.16
CA ASP A 13 -11.67 -1.03 0.21
C ASP A 13 -11.65 0.41 0.75
N LEU A 14 -10.62 0.75 1.54
CA LEU A 14 -10.46 2.07 2.16
C LEU A 14 -10.13 3.17 1.15
N LEU A 15 -9.23 2.88 0.21
CA LEU A 15 -8.66 3.89 -0.71
C LEU A 15 -9.32 3.87 -2.09
N GLY A 16 -10.08 2.81 -2.39
CA GLY A 16 -10.72 2.61 -3.69
C GLY A 16 -9.73 2.41 -4.85
N PRO A 17 -10.23 2.28 -6.09
CA PRO A 17 -9.42 1.86 -7.23
C PRO A 17 -8.34 2.86 -7.66
N ARG A 18 -8.46 4.15 -7.29
CA ARG A 18 -7.42 5.15 -7.57
C ARG A 18 -6.38 5.24 -6.46
N GLY A 19 -6.75 4.85 -5.25
CA GLY A 19 -5.95 5.01 -4.06
C GLY A 19 -5.16 3.77 -3.67
N TRP A 20 -5.36 2.63 -4.33
CA TRP A 20 -4.60 1.41 -4.09
C TRP A 20 -4.06 0.82 -5.39
N ILE A 21 -2.76 0.56 -5.42
CA ILE A 21 -2.07 -0.16 -6.50
C ILE A 21 -1.63 -1.51 -5.93
N SER A 22 -2.07 -2.61 -6.54
CA SER A 22 -1.81 -3.96 -6.04
C SER A 22 -0.39 -4.43 -6.33
N GLY A 23 0.09 -5.46 -5.63
CA GLY A 23 1.49 -5.91 -5.62
C GLY A 23 2.21 -5.92 -6.98
N GLU A 24 1.67 -6.61 -7.99
CA GLU A 24 2.32 -6.70 -9.31
C GLU A 24 2.37 -5.33 -10.03
N ASP A 25 1.28 -4.56 -9.96
CA ASP A 25 1.20 -3.21 -10.53
C ASP A 25 2.09 -2.21 -9.78
N ALA A 26 2.47 -2.54 -8.54
CA ALA A 26 3.32 -1.74 -7.69
C ALA A 26 4.82 -1.96 -7.93
N ALA A 27 5.22 -2.82 -8.88
CA ALA A 27 6.61 -3.07 -9.24
C ALA A 27 7.45 -1.79 -9.50
N PRO A 28 6.93 -0.71 -10.13
CA PRO A 28 7.68 0.53 -10.31
C PRO A 28 8.13 1.22 -9.01
N TRP A 29 7.48 0.93 -7.87
CA TRP A 29 7.82 1.47 -6.55
C TRP A 29 8.69 0.54 -5.72
N GLN A 30 9.11 -0.61 -6.27
CA GLN A 30 9.96 -1.56 -5.56
C GLN A 30 11.34 -0.99 -5.22
N ARG A 31 11.83 -0.04 -6.03
CA ARG A 31 13.22 0.45 -5.99
C ARG A 31 13.22 1.97 -5.98
N ASP A 32 14.18 2.53 -5.26
CA ASP A 32 14.44 3.96 -5.28
C ASP A 32 15.39 4.35 -6.41
N TRP A 33 15.71 5.64 -6.50
CA TRP A 33 16.59 6.19 -7.54
C TRP A 33 18.04 5.70 -7.47
N LEU A 34 18.49 5.16 -6.33
CA LEU A 34 19.85 4.62 -6.20
C LEU A 34 19.97 3.23 -6.81
N ASP A 35 18.85 2.54 -7.01
CA ASP A 35 18.77 1.24 -7.64
C ASP A 35 19.65 0.16 -6.98
N ARG A 36 19.86 0.25 -5.66
CA ARG A 36 20.71 -0.70 -4.91
C ARG A 36 19.89 -1.81 -4.24
N HIS A 37 18.75 -1.47 -3.68
CA HIS A 37 17.91 -2.37 -2.91
C HIS A 37 16.45 -2.26 -3.34
N GLY A 38 15.71 -3.36 -3.25
CA GLY A 38 14.27 -3.35 -3.47
C GLY A 38 13.63 -4.72 -3.27
N ALA A 39 12.44 -4.72 -2.67
CA ALA A 39 11.64 -5.91 -2.42
C ALA A 39 10.21 -5.68 -2.93
N PRO A 40 9.54 -6.70 -3.51
CA PRO A 40 8.18 -6.55 -3.98
C PRO A 40 7.27 -6.06 -2.85
N PRO A 41 6.57 -4.91 -3.02
CA PRO A 41 5.65 -4.43 -2.02
C PRO A 41 4.36 -5.25 -2.04
N LEU A 42 3.63 -5.27 -0.91
CA LEU A 42 2.24 -5.73 -0.88
C LEU A 42 1.35 -4.94 -1.85
N GLY A 43 1.64 -3.65 -1.98
CA GLY A 43 0.97 -2.68 -2.83
C GLY A 43 1.37 -1.25 -2.45
N VAL A 44 0.87 -0.27 -3.19
CA VAL A 44 1.13 1.16 -2.97
C VAL A 44 -0.18 1.87 -2.65
N ALA A 45 -0.25 2.43 -1.45
CA ALA A 45 -1.33 3.31 -1.01
C ALA A 45 -1.10 4.74 -1.53
N ARG A 46 -2.13 5.33 -2.14
CA ARG A 46 -2.17 6.69 -2.70
C ARG A 46 -3.35 7.48 -2.11
N PRO A 47 -3.30 7.79 -0.81
CA PRO A 47 -4.38 8.55 -0.15
C PRO A 47 -4.51 9.95 -0.75
N GLY A 48 -5.74 10.40 -0.94
CA GLY A 48 -6.10 11.74 -1.42
C GLY A 48 -6.31 12.75 -0.29
N SER A 49 -6.30 12.31 0.97
CA SER A 49 -6.52 13.17 2.14
C SER A 49 -5.71 12.74 3.36
N THR A 50 -5.50 13.65 4.30
CA THR A 50 -4.85 13.35 5.59
C THR A 50 -5.68 12.38 6.44
N ALA A 51 -7.00 12.37 6.29
CA ALA A 51 -7.88 11.42 6.95
C ALA A 51 -7.64 9.98 6.45
N GLU A 52 -7.49 9.80 5.13
CA GLU A 52 -7.13 8.52 4.53
C GLU A 52 -5.74 8.06 4.97
N VAL A 53 -4.73 8.95 5.00
CA VAL A 53 -3.40 8.63 5.55
C VAL A 53 -3.51 8.07 6.96
N ALA A 54 -4.25 8.75 7.84
CA ALA A 54 -4.44 8.29 9.21
C ALA A 54 -5.15 6.92 9.27
N ALA A 55 -6.09 6.68 8.36
CA ALA A 55 -6.82 5.41 8.29
C ALA A 55 -5.92 4.26 7.80
N VAL A 56 -5.04 4.49 6.83
CA VAL A 56 -4.02 3.53 6.38
C VAL A 56 -3.09 3.13 7.52
N VAL A 57 -2.54 4.10 8.27
CA VAL A 57 -1.66 3.80 9.41
C VAL A 57 -2.38 3.00 10.48
N ARG A 58 -3.68 3.26 10.70
CA ARG A 58 -4.51 2.47 11.63
C ARG A 58 -4.76 1.05 11.15
N ALA A 59 -4.79 0.79 9.85
CA ALA A 59 -4.89 -0.57 9.31
C ALA A 59 -3.58 -1.34 9.52
N CYS A 60 -2.42 -0.70 9.31
CA CYS A 60 -1.11 -1.35 9.43
C CYS A 60 -0.76 -1.83 10.86
N ARG A 61 -1.35 -1.23 11.91
CA ARG A 61 -1.08 -1.60 13.30
C ARG A 61 -1.91 -2.79 13.81
N ALA A 62 -3.02 -3.11 13.12
CA ALA A 62 -4.02 -4.08 13.58
C ALA A 62 -3.44 -5.50 13.65
#